data_AF-A0A9W9PKW8-F1
#
_entry.id   AF-A0A9W9PKW8-F1
#
_cell.length_a   1.000
_cell.length_b   1.000
_cell.length_c   1.000
_cell.angle_alpha   90.00
_cell.angle_beta   90.00
_cell.angle_gamma   90.00
#
_symmetry.space_group_name_H-M   'P 1'
#
loop_
_entity.id
_entity.type
_entity.pdbx_description
1 polymer ?
#
loop_
_entity_poly.entity_id
_entity_poly.type
_entity_poly.pdbx_seq_one_letter_code
_entity_poly.pdbx_strand_id
1 'polypeptide(L)'
;MATSFVLGFAAAAFVLHIIRFLYVSWQQLHKAKSLGCGAVPLYPCKDPLGIGNLRESLAADCENTLPELAMDRVTVISENQSRYVTTFILRNLGRNNDFTIDPQNFQALLAK
;
A
#
# COMPACT_ATOMS: atom_id res chain seq x y z
N MET A 1 17.99 -23.22 32.99
CA MET A 1 19.05 -22.40 32.35
C MET A 1 18.76 -22.18 30.87
N ALA A 2 18.60 -23.22 30.04
CA ALA A 2 18.36 -23.07 28.60
C ALA A 2 17.15 -22.18 28.21
N THR A 3 16.04 -22.26 28.96
CA THR A 3 14.82 -21.47 28.70
C THR A 3 15.04 -19.97 28.89
N SER A 4 15.78 -19.57 29.93
CA SER A 4 16.12 -18.16 30.20
C SER A 4 17.01 -17.56 29.11
N PHE A 5 17.96 -18.34 28.56
CA PHE A 5 18.79 -17.93 27.42
C PHE A 5 17.96 -17.76 26.15
N VAL A 6 17.04 -18.70 25.86
CA VAL A 6 16.15 -18.61 24.68
C VAL A 6 15.21 -17.40 24.78
N LEU A 7 14.62 -17.15 25.95
CA LEU A 7 13.78 -15.98 26.20
C LEU A 7 14.54 -14.67 26.06
N GLY A 8 15.76 -14.58 26.60
CA GLY A 8 16.63 -13.41 26.44
C GLY A 8 16.98 -13.13 24.98
N PHE A 9 17.32 -14.17 24.21
CA PHE A 9 17.62 -14.04 22.79
C PHE A 9 16.39 -13.63 21.97
N ALA A 10 15.22 -14.23 22.25
CA ALA A 10 13.97 -13.88 21.59
C ALA A 10 13.57 -12.42 21.86
N ALA A 11 13.72 -11.95 23.09
CA ALA A 11 13.46 -10.55 23.44
C ALA A 11 14.43 -9.59 22.71
N ALA A 12 15.73 -9.90 22.67
CA ALA A 12 16.72 -9.11 21.95
C ALA A 12 16.43 -9.05 20.44
N ALA A 13 16.07 -10.20 19.83
CA ALA A 13 15.70 -10.29 18.42
C ALA A 13 14.42 -9.47 18.12
N PHE A 14 13.43 -9.50 19.00
CA PHE A 14 12.20 -8.72 18.86
C PHE A 14 12.47 -7.21 18.93
N VAL A 15 13.30 -6.77 19.88
CA VAL A 15 13.72 -5.36 19.99
C VAL A 15 14.48 -4.93 18.73
N LEU A 16 15.43 -5.72 18.26
CA LEU A 16 16.16 -5.46 17.01
C LEU A 16 15.22 -5.39 15.80
N HIS A 17 14.20 -6.25 15.75
CA HIS A 17 13.20 -6.23 14.68
C HIS A 17 12.39 -4.92 14.69
N ILE A 18 11.95 -4.46 15.87
CA ILE A 18 11.24 -3.16 16.02
C ILE A 18 12.15 -2.02 15.57
N ILE A 19 13.40 -1.97 16.06
CA ILE A 19 14.36 -0.92 15.68
C ILE A 19 14.57 -0.90 14.17
N ARG A 20 14.76 -2.07 13.55
CA ARG A 20 14.93 -2.19 12.10
C ARG A 20 13.69 -1.70 11.35
N PHE A 21 12.49 -2.07 11.80
CA PHE A 21 11.24 -1.64 11.19
C PHE A 21 11.09 -0.11 11.22
N LEU A 22 11.36 0.50 12.37
CA LEU A 22 11.30 1.95 12.54
C LEU A 22 12.36 2.66 11.68
N TYR A 23 13.59 2.16 11.66
CA TYR A 23 14.68 2.73 10.88
C TYR A 23 14.39 2.71 9.37
N VAL A 24 13.94 1.57 8.84
CA VAL A 24 13.59 1.44 7.42
C VAL A 24 12.46 2.39 7.05
N SER A 25 11.42 2.47 7.88
CA SER A 25 10.28 3.37 7.66
C SER A 25 10.71 4.84 7.63
N TRP A 26 11.58 5.23 8.57
CA TRP A 26 12.11 6.59 8.64
C TRP A 26 13.02 6.93 7.45
N GLN A 27 13.89 6.01 7.06
CA GLN A 27 14.78 6.18 5.90
C GLN A 27 13.98 6.33 4.59
N GLN A 28 12.94 5.51 4.40
CA GLN A 28 12.05 5.60 3.24
C GLN A 28 11.33 6.94 3.19
N LEU A 29 10.81 7.41 4.34
CA LEU A 29 10.15 8.71 4.42
C LEU A 29 11.11 9.87 4.11
N HIS A 30 12.32 9.84 4.65
CA HIS A 30 13.32 10.88 4.37
C HIS A 30 13.74 10.89 2.90
N LYS A 31 13.96 9.71 2.30
CA LYS A 31 14.30 9.60 0.88
C LYS A 31 13.17 10.10 -0.02
N ALA A 32 11.92 9.78 0.31
CA ALA A 32 10.76 10.30 -0.41
C ALA A 32 10.70 11.83 -0.35
N LYS A 33 10.93 12.41 0.84
CA LYS A 33 11.00 13.87 1.02
C LYS A 33 12.14 14.51 0.23
N SER A 34 13.34 13.92 0.24
CA SER A 34 14.49 14.48 -0.49
C SER A 34 14.32 14.41 -2.00
N LEU A 35 13.51 13.47 -2.50
CA LEU A 35 13.13 13.36 -3.91
C LEU A 35 11.93 14.24 -4.29
N GLY A 36 11.39 15.02 -3.35
CA GLY A 36 10.22 15.88 -3.60
C GLY A 36 8.91 15.09 -3.80
N CYS A 37 8.85 13.83 -3.37
CA CYS A 37 7.64 13.02 -3.50
C CYS A 37 6.50 13.58 -2.64
N GLY A 38 5.33 13.75 -3.24
CA GLY A 38 4.09 14.11 -2.55
C GLY A 38 3.42 12.91 -1.87
N ALA A 39 2.35 13.18 -1.11
CA ALA A 39 1.51 12.13 -0.56
C ALA A 39 0.78 11.39 -1.69
N VAL A 40 0.79 10.05 -1.62
CA VAL A 40 0.02 9.22 -2.55
C VAL A 40 -1.47 9.35 -2.19
N PRO A 41 -2.36 9.67 -3.16
CA PRO A 41 -3.78 9.83 -2.87
C PRO A 41 -4.40 8.50 -2.43
N LEU A 42 -5.32 8.57 -1.47
CA LEU A 42 -6.11 7.43 -1.01
C LEU A 42 -7.40 7.36 -1.83
N TYR A 43 -7.71 6.20 -2.39
CA TYR A 43 -8.97 5.95 -3.08
C TYR A 43 -10.15 6.14 -2.12
N PRO A 44 -11.20 6.90 -2.51
CA PRO A 44 -12.36 7.11 -1.65
C PRO A 44 -12.98 5.77 -1.27
N CYS A 45 -13.13 5.54 0.04
CA CYS A 45 -13.79 4.35 0.55
C CYS A 45 -14.97 4.76 1.43
N LYS A 46 -16.09 4.04 1.28
CA LYS A 46 -17.30 4.29 2.07
C LYS A 46 -17.15 3.82 3.52
N ASP A 47 -16.22 2.91 3.79
CA ASP A 47 -16.00 2.32 5.10
C ASP A 47 -14.52 2.37 5.51
N PRO A 48 -14.21 2.45 6.81
CA PRO A 48 -12.84 2.62 7.28
C PRO A 48 -11.96 1.39 7.04
N LEU A 49 -12.57 0.21 6.84
CA LEU A 49 -11.89 -1.06 6.65
C LEU A 49 -11.71 -1.42 5.17
N GLY A 50 -12.31 -0.73 4.21
CA GLY A 50 -12.20 -1.14 2.80
C GLY A 50 -13.04 -2.36 2.41
N ILE A 51 -14.09 -2.69 3.15
CA ILE A 51 -14.97 -3.82 2.84
C ILE A 51 -15.73 -3.57 1.55
N GLY A 52 -16.19 -2.34 1.31
CA GLY A 52 -16.88 -1.95 0.08
C GLY A 52 -16.02 -2.13 -1.15
N ASN A 53 -14.77 -1.68 -1.10
CA ASN A 53 -13.79 -1.83 -2.18
C ASN A 53 -13.51 -3.31 -2.49
N LEU A 54 -13.38 -4.13 -1.45
CA LEU A 54 -13.18 -5.57 -1.62
C LEU A 54 -14.40 -6.21 -2.27
N ARG A 55 -15.61 -5.91 -1.79
CA ARG A 55 -16.85 -6.45 -2.34
C ARG A 55 -17.02 -6.09 -3.82
N GLU A 56 -16.75 -4.85 -4.18
CA GLU A 56 -16.77 -4.37 -5.57
C GLU A 56 -15.75 -5.14 -6.43
N SER A 57 -14.54 -5.36 -5.91
CA SER A 57 -13.52 -6.13 -6.61
C SER A 57 -13.93 -7.60 -6.80
N LEU A 58 -14.56 -8.22 -5.81
CA LEU A 58 -15.08 -9.59 -5.92
C LEU A 58 -16.25 -9.69 -6.90
N ALA A 59 -17.14 -8.69 -6.94
CA ALA A 59 -18.23 -8.65 -7.91
C ALA A 59 -17.69 -8.53 -9.35
N ALA A 60 -16.74 -7.63 -9.58
CA ALA A 60 -16.09 -7.46 -10.88
C ALA A 60 -15.28 -8.70 -11.30
N ASP A 61 -14.68 -9.44 -10.37
CA ASP A 61 -14.05 -10.72 -10.66
C ASP A 61 -15.07 -11.77 -11.14
N CYS A 62 -16.19 -11.91 -10.43
CA CYS A 62 -17.28 -12.81 -10.85
C CYS A 62 -17.87 -12.44 -12.22
N GLU A 63 -17.92 -11.15 -12.54
CA GLU A 63 -18.42 -10.64 -13.81
C GLU A 63 -17.36 -10.57 -14.92
N ASN A 64 -16.09 -10.88 -14.61
CA ASN A 64 -14.92 -10.73 -15.48
C ASN A 64 -14.69 -9.27 -15.98
N THR A 65 -15.05 -8.29 -15.16
CA THR A 65 -14.98 -6.84 -15.45
C THR A 65 -13.93 -6.10 -14.61
N LEU A 66 -12.91 -6.81 -14.10
CA LEU A 66 -11.82 -6.21 -13.33
C LEU A 66 -11.06 -5.09 -14.07
N PRO A 67 -10.75 -5.21 -15.39
CA PRO A 67 -10.11 -4.14 -16.14
C PRO A 67 -10.95 -2.84 -16.17
N GLU A 68 -12.26 -2.97 -16.37
CA GLU A 68 -13.22 -1.87 -16.37
C GLU A 68 -13.25 -1.20 -15.00
N LEU A 69 -13.34 -1.99 -13.93
CA LEU A 69 -13.27 -1.48 -12.56
C LEU A 69 -11.95 -0.73 -12.29
N ALA A 70 -10.83 -1.21 -12.83
CA ALA A 70 -9.54 -0.53 -12.70
C ALA A 70 -9.53 0.83 -13.42
N MET A 71 -10.10 0.91 -14.62
CA MET A 71 -10.25 2.17 -15.36
C MET A 71 -11.16 3.15 -14.61
N ASP A 72 -12.30 2.69 -14.11
CA ASP A 72 -13.24 3.51 -13.36
C ASP A 72 -12.61 4.10 -12.10
N ARG A 73 -11.81 3.29 -11.38
CA ARG A 73 -11.09 3.76 -10.19
C ARG A 73 -10.10 4.87 -10.52
N VAL A 74 -9.37 4.74 -11.64
CA VAL A 74 -8.45 5.78 -12.14
C VAL A 74 -9.20 7.06 -12.49
N THR A 75 -10.36 6.95 -13.14
CA THR A 75 -11.21 8.09 -13.47
C THR A 75 -11.69 8.81 -12.20
N VAL A 76 -12.30 8.08 -11.27
CA VAL A 76 -12.84 8.62 -10.01
C VAL A 76 -11.75 9.33 -9.19
N ILE A 77 -10.58 8.71 -9.03
CA ILE A 77 -9.51 9.33 -8.25
C ILE A 77 -8.89 10.53 -8.97
N SER A 78 -8.83 10.51 -10.31
CA SER A 78 -8.33 11.64 -11.09
C SER A 78 -9.26 12.85 -11.00
N GLU A 79 -10.57 12.62 -11.06
CA GLU A 79 -11.59 13.66 -10.85
C GLU A 79 -11.48 14.26 -9.43
N ASN A 80 -11.41 13.40 -8.41
CA ASN A 80 -11.27 13.85 -7.01
C ASN A 80 -10.00 14.66 -6.75
N GLN A 81 -8.90 14.35 -7.45
CA GLN A 81 -7.63 15.05 -7.30
C GLN A 81 -7.46 16.21 -8.30
N SER A 82 -8.45 16.45 -9.17
CA SER A 82 -8.39 17.46 -10.24
C SER A 82 -7.12 17.36 -11.11
N ARG A 83 -6.59 16.15 -11.27
CA ARG A 83 -5.40 15.84 -12.08
C ARG A 83 -5.42 14.37 -12.47
N TYR A 84 -4.75 14.01 -13.55
CA TYR A 84 -4.60 12.61 -13.90
C TYR A 84 -3.73 11.88 -12.86
N VAL A 85 -4.26 10.78 -12.30
CA VAL A 85 -3.63 9.99 -11.24
C VAL A 85 -3.49 8.55 -11.69
N THR A 86 -2.25 8.11 -11.87
CA THR A 86 -1.92 6.73 -12.27
C THR A 86 -1.58 5.83 -11.09
N THR A 87 -1.30 6.40 -9.92
CA THR A 87 -0.89 5.67 -8.72
C THR A 87 -1.62 6.20 -7.49
N PHE A 88 -2.24 5.29 -6.74
CA PHE A 88 -3.03 5.60 -5.56
C PHE A 88 -3.11 4.40 -4.61
N ILE A 89 -3.56 4.65 -3.38
CA ILE A 89 -3.73 3.61 -2.36
C ILE A 89 -5.18 3.13 -2.35
N LEU A 90 -5.39 1.81 -2.40
CA LEU A 90 -6.67 1.15 -2.18
C LEU A 90 -6.68 0.48 -0.81
N ARG A 91 -7.70 0.76 0.01
CA ARG A 91 -7.88 0.03 1.28
C ARG A 91 -8.79 -1.17 1.07
N ASN A 92 -8.33 -2.35 1.47
CA ASN A 92 -9.09 -3.60 1.53
C ASN A 92 -8.81 -4.32 2.87
N LEU A 93 -9.85 -4.62 3.65
CA LEU A 93 -9.77 -5.28 4.97
C LEU A 93 -8.72 -4.68 5.92
N GLY A 94 -8.68 -3.35 6.02
CA GLY A 94 -7.77 -2.61 6.88
C GLY A 94 -6.33 -2.51 6.35
N ARG A 95 -6.03 -3.15 5.21
CA ARG A 95 -4.72 -3.06 4.55
C ARG A 95 -4.77 -2.07 3.41
N ASN A 96 -3.71 -1.26 3.34
CA ASN A 96 -3.47 -0.37 2.21
C ASN A 96 -2.70 -1.15 1.14
N ASN A 97 -3.23 -1.16 -0.09
CA ASN A 97 -2.62 -1.76 -1.26
C ASN A 97 -2.26 -0.64 -2.24
N ASP A 98 -1.02 -0.65 -2.73
CA ASP A 98 -0.61 0.29 -3.76
C ASP A 98 -1.15 -0.19 -5.11
N PHE A 99 -1.91 0.68 -5.78
CA PHE A 99 -2.38 0.46 -7.14
C PHE A 99 -1.65 1.41 -8.07
N THR A 100 -1.19 0.88 -9.20
CA THR A 100 -0.52 1.69 -10.23
C THR A 100 -0.87 1.18 -11.61
N ILE A 101 -1.04 2.10 -12.56
CA ILE A 101 -1.03 1.82 -14.00
C ILE A 101 0.19 2.45 -14.69
N ASP A 102 1.08 3.09 -13.92
CA ASP A 102 2.29 3.72 -14.44
C ASP A 102 3.35 2.66 -14.81
N PRO A 103 3.78 2.59 -16.10
CA PRO A 103 4.80 1.64 -16.54
C PRO A 103 6.13 1.79 -15.81
N GLN A 104 6.52 3.00 -15.41
CA GLN A 104 7.79 3.24 -14.71
C GLN A 104 7.75 2.65 -13.31
N ASN A 105 6.60 2.72 -12.64
CA ASN A 105 6.41 2.11 -11.33
C ASN A 105 6.40 0.58 -11.41
N PHE A 106 5.80 0.01 -12.46
CA PHE A 106 5.91 -1.44 -12.70
C PHE A 106 7.36 -1.87 -12.93
N GLN A 107 8.12 -1.14 -13.74
CA GLN A 107 9.54 -1.43 -13.96
C GLN A 107 10.32 -1.37 -12.65
N ALA A 108 10.08 -0.36 -11.81
CA ALA A 108 10.72 -0.23 -10.51
C ALA A 108 10.38 -1.39 -9.56
N LEU A 109 9.14 -1.88 -9.59
CA LEU A 109 8.71 -3.04 -8.79
C LEU A 109 9.32 -4.36 -9.28
N LEU A 110 9.45 -4.52 -10.60
CA LEU A 110 9.94 -5.74 -11.25
C LEU A 110 11.47 -5.81 -11.32
N ALA A 111 12.20 -4.70 -11.19
CA ALA A 111 13.65 -4.64 -11.27
C ALA A 111 14.38 -5.18 -10.02
N LYS A 112 13.74 -6.05 -9.23
CA LYS A 112 14.31 -6.65 -8.01
C LYS A 112 15.18 -7.87 -8.29
#